data_AF-A0A950WX88-F1
#
_entry.id   AF-A0A950WX88-F1
#
_cell.length_a   1.000
_cell.length_b   1.000
_cell.length_c   1.000
_cell.angle_alpha   90.00
_cell.angle_beta   90.00
_cell.angle_gamma   90.00
#
_symmetry.space_group_name_H-M   'P 1'
#
loop_
_entity.id
_entity.type
_entity.pdbx_description
1 polymer ?
#
loop_
_entity_poly.entity_id
_entity_poly.type
_entity_poly.pdbx_seq_one_letter_code
_entity_poly.pdbx_strand_id
1 'polypeptide(L)'
;MTQRRVVASGLVALVVYAVIAAVTGHLMPGRARPLFDGFTPPAAYRWVKPPAEFKAGNQKALPGSFDVDLGPNGANQITAATDDAQILMNFTKAAIPPHGGDTGLTVHIDVLDPAKLSPLPPGVRTDGNAYKVTMTYKPSGASLDALTQAGNIFVTYPTSADRIAYSVDGKTWQLTKATRVGSNLQLGGEFTKAGYYEAAGPPNGKQQKKSGGGATTGLLIMGGLALLIFSPLVVVWIRRRPGAKPKGKGSAAKRQK
;
A
#
# COMPACT_ATOMS: atom_id res chain seq x y z
N MET A 1 -29.21 -39.09 8.13
CA MET A 1 -27.81 -38.79 8.49
C MET A 1 -27.85 -37.69 9.54
N THR A 2 -27.36 -38.01 10.74
CA THR A 2 -27.65 -37.35 12.02
C THR A 2 -26.87 -36.07 12.22
N GLN A 3 -27.51 -35.04 12.82
CA GLN A 3 -26.95 -33.71 13.09
C GLN A 3 -25.54 -33.72 13.69
N ARG A 4 -25.19 -34.74 14.47
CA ARG A 4 -23.83 -34.96 15.00
C ARG A 4 -22.73 -34.94 13.93
N ARG A 5 -22.98 -35.48 12.74
CA ARG A 5 -21.99 -35.47 11.64
C ARG A 5 -21.83 -34.08 11.03
N VAL A 6 -22.88 -33.26 11.03
CA VAL A 6 -22.84 -31.88 10.52
C VAL A 6 -22.08 -30.98 11.50
N VAL A 7 -22.36 -31.12 12.80
CA VAL A 7 -21.65 -30.38 13.86
C VAL A 7 -20.16 -30.75 13.88
N ALA A 8 -19.83 -32.05 13.77
CA ALA A 8 -18.44 -32.49 13.71
C ALA A 8 -17.68 -31.90 12.50
N SER A 9 -18.31 -31.89 11.31
CA SER A 9 -17.70 -31.28 10.12
C SER A 9 -17.49 -29.77 10.26
N GLY A 10 -18.44 -29.05 10.88
CA GLY A 10 -18.31 -27.62 11.15
C GLY A 10 -17.16 -27.32 12.11
N LEU A 11 -17.02 -28.11 13.18
CA LEU A 11 -15.91 -28.01 14.13
C LEU A 11 -14.55 -28.28 13.47
N VAL A 12 -14.46 -29.31 12.63
CA VAL A 12 -13.23 -29.59 11.89
C VAL A 12 -12.87 -28.44 10.96
N ALA A 13 -13.83 -27.88 10.22
CA ALA A 13 -13.57 -26.73 9.35
C ALA A 13 -13.08 -25.50 10.13
N LEU A 14 -13.69 -25.24 11.30
CA LEU A 14 -13.31 -24.12 12.17
C LEU A 14 -11.91 -24.30 12.77
N VAL A 15 -11.57 -25.52 13.21
CA VAL A 15 -10.23 -25.84 13.71
C VAL A 15 -9.19 -25.73 12.60
N VAL A 16 -9.47 -26.25 11.41
CA VAL A 16 -8.57 -26.12 10.25
C VAL A 16 -8.36 -24.66 9.89
N TYR A 17 -9.42 -23.84 9.86
CA TYR A 17 -9.32 -22.40 9.62
C TYR A 17 -8.45 -21.71 10.68
N ALA A 18 -8.68 -22.00 11.97
CA ALA A 18 -7.92 -21.40 13.07
C ALA A 18 -6.43 -21.79 13.02
N VAL A 19 -6.12 -23.05 12.72
CA VAL A 19 -4.73 -23.51 12.56
C VAL A 19 -4.06 -22.83 11.37
N ILE A 20 -4.72 -22.74 10.21
CA ILE A 20 -4.18 -22.04 9.03
C ILE A 20 -3.95 -20.56 9.35
N ALA A 21 -4.90 -19.89 10.01
CA ALA A 21 -4.76 -18.49 10.40
C ALA A 21 -3.59 -18.27 11.38
N ALA A 22 -3.43 -19.14 12.39
CA ALA A 22 -2.35 -19.07 13.36
C ALA A 22 -0.98 -19.33 12.71
N VAL A 23 -0.88 -20.35 11.86
CA VAL A 23 0.35 -20.68 11.12
C VAL A 23 0.71 -19.55 10.15
N THR A 24 -0.27 -18.99 9.44
CA THR A 24 -0.05 -17.85 8.53
C THR A 24 0.43 -16.63 9.30
N GLY A 25 -0.20 -16.30 10.44
CA GLY A 25 0.22 -15.19 11.29
C GLY A 25 1.63 -15.38 11.89
N HIS A 26 2.02 -16.62 12.17
CA HIS A 26 3.35 -16.93 12.71
C HIS A 26 4.45 -16.95 11.63
N LEU A 27 4.12 -17.39 10.41
CA LEU A 27 5.06 -17.49 9.29
C LEU A 27 5.24 -16.18 8.51
N MET A 28 4.36 -15.18 8.67
CA MET A 28 4.50 -13.87 8.03
C MET A 28 5.38 -12.94 8.88
N PRO A 29 6.62 -12.62 8.46
CA PRO A 29 7.44 -11.66 9.17
C PRO A 29 6.93 -10.24 8.95
N GLY A 30 6.36 -9.65 10.00
CA GLY A 30 5.76 -8.31 9.99
C GLY A 30 4.26 -8.38 9.81
N ARG A 31 3.52 -7.58 10.60
CA ARG A 31 2.05 -7.52 10.67
C ARG A 31 1.40 -6.94 9.39
N ALA A 32 1.96 -7.21 8.21
CA ALA A 32 1.39 -6.80 6.94
C ALA A 32 0.15 -7.66 6.67
N ARG A 33 -1.00 -7.01 6.48
CA ARG A 33 -2.26 -7.67 6.11
C ARG A 33 -2.37 -7.61 4.59
N PRO A 34 -2.16 -8.73 3.86
CA PRO A 34 -2.08 -8.73 2.40
C PRO A 34 -3.36 -8.32 1.66
N LEU A 35 -4.47 -8.13 2.38
CA LEU A 35 -5.81 -8.02 1.78
C LEU A 35 -6.03 -6.71 1.01
N PHE A 36 -5.20 -5.69 1.19
CA PHE A 36 -5.38 -4.36 0.61
C PHE A 36 -4.29 -3.91 -0.37
N ASP A 37 -3.27 -4.73 -0.60
CA ASP A 37 -2.10 -4.31 -1.40
C ASP A 37 -2.29 -4.50 -2.92
N GLY A 38 -3.38 -5.15 -3.35
CA GLY A 38 -3.62 -5.48 -4.75
C GLY A 38 -2.59 -6.48 -5.30
N PHE A 39 -2.94 -7.21 -6.36
CA PHE A 39 -2.01 -8.15 -7.02
C PHE A 39 -1.26 -7.51 -8.21
N THR A 40 -1.43 -6.20 -8.42
CA THR A 40 -0.76 -5.47 -9.50
C THR A 40 0.63 -5.04 -9.05
N PRO A 41 1.68 -5.24 -9.87
CA PRO A 41 2.99 -4.67 -9.59
C PRO A 41 2.87 -3.16 -9.36
N PRO A 42 3.60 -2.59 -8.37
CA PRO A 42 3.58 -1.16 -8.15
C PRO A 42 4.03 -0.43 -9.41
N ALA A 43 3.45 0.74 -9.66
CA ALA A 43 3.87 1.59 -10.76
C ALA A 43 5.37 1.91 -10.65
N ALA A 44 6.06 1.99 -11.79
CA ALA A 44 7.47 2.32 -11.82
C ALA A 44 7.69 3.75 -11.28
N TYR A 45 8.79 3.94 -10.54
CA TYR A 45 9.15 5.24 -10.01
C TYR A 45 9.46 6.22 -11.16
N ARG A 46 8.85 7.40 -11.12
CA ARG A 46 9.07 8.48 -12.08
C ARG A 46 10.12 9.44 -11.53
N TRP A 47 11.21 9.62 -12.24
CA TRP A 47 12.30 10.49 -11.81
C TRP A 47 12.23 11.83 -12.52
N VAL A 48 12.50 12.92 -11.80
CA VAL A 48 12.85 14.20 -12.42
C VAL A 48 14.18 14.08 -13.16
N LYS A 49 15.16 13.43 -12.51
CA LYS A 49 16.48 13.14 -13.07
C LYS A 49 16.86 11.68 -12.75
N PRO A 50 16.59 10.73 -13.66
CA PRO A 50 16.80 9.31 -13.37
C PRO A 50 18.29 8.97 -13.28
N PRO A 51 18.67 8.04 -12.39
CA PRO A 51 19.94 7.33 -12.49
C PRO A 51 20.10 6.68 -13.87
N ALA A 52 21.34 6.41 -14.27
CA ALA A 52 21.66 5.94 -15.63
C ALA A 52 20.89 4.66 -16.00
N GLU A 53 20.77 3.74 -15.04
CA GLU A 53 20.06 2.46 -15.16
C GLU A 53 18.54 2.60 -15.32
N PHE A 54 17.95 3.71 -14.85
CA PHE A 54 16.51 3.98 -14.97
C PHE A 54 16.19 4.99 -16.07
N LYS A 55 17.21 5.56 -16.73
CA LYS A 55 17.02 6.58 -17.77
C LYS A 55 16.20 6.03 -18.95
N ALA A 56 16.47 4.79 -19.35
CA ALA A 56 15.67 4.08 -20.33
C ALA A 56 14.32 3.69 -19.72
N GLY A 57 13.22 4.20 -20.27
CA GLY A 57 11.87 3.93 -19.77
C GLY A 57 11.39 4.82 -18.63
N ASN A 58 12.21 5.81 -18.19
CA ASN A 58 11.74 6.81 -17.23
C ASN A 58 10.54 7.58 -17.79
N GLN A 59 9.50 7.73 -16.98
CA GLN A 59 8.43 8.69 -17.22
C GLN A 59 8.66 9.94 -16.39
N LYS A 60 8.26 11.09 -16.93
CA LYS A 60 8.39 12.37 -16.23
C LYS A 60 7.54 12.35 -14.95
N ALA A 61 8.15 12.72 -13.82
CA ALA A 61 7.42 12.93 -12.58
C ALA A 61 6.39 14.07 -12.74
N LEU A 62 5.22 13.90 -12.13
CA LEU A 62 4.11 14.84 -12.29
C LEU A 62 3.89 15.66 -11.01
N PRO A 63 3.58 16.96 -11.12
CA PRO A 63 3.20 17.77 -9.97
C PRO A 63 1.79 17.41 -9.47
N GLY A 64 1.32 18.14 -8.46
CA GLY A 64 -0.07 18.08 -7.97
C GLY A 64 -0.62 19.46 -7.64
N SER A 65 -1.93 19.65 -7.78
CA SER A 65 -2.63 20.89 -7.45
C SER A 65 -4.07 20.59 -7.00
N PHE A 66 -4.46 21.06 -5.82
CA PHE A 66 -5.76 20.76 -5.23
C PHE A 66 -6.37 22.02 -4.64
N ASP A 67 -7.62 22.27 -5.01
CA ASP A 67 -8.45 23.28 -4.37
C ASP A 67 -9.35 22.65 -3.32
N VAL A 68 -9.47 23.37 -2.21
CA VAL A 68 -10.15 22.93 -1.00
C VAL A 68 -11.05 24.05 -0.56
N ASP A 69 -12.33 23.74 -0.34
CA ASP A 69 -13.25 24.68 0.28
C ASP A 69 -13.04 24.69 1.81
N LEU A 70 -13.02 25.90 2.38
CA LEU A 70 -12.93 26.12 3.82
C LEU A 70 -14.30 26.43 4.38
N GLY A 71 -14.70 25.67 5.40
CA GLY A 71 -15.85 25.99 6.23
C GLY A 71 -15.48 26.88 7.42
N PRO A 72 -16.46 27.23 8.27
CA PRO A 72 -16.25 28.08 9.45
C PRO A 72 -15.21 27.53 10.45
N ASN A 73 -14.98 26.22 10.45
CA ASN A 73 -14.02 25.52 11.32
C ASN A 73 -12.78 25.04 10.54
N GLY A 74 -12.52 25.59 9.35
CA GLY A 74 -11.47 25.14 8.45
C GLY A 74 -11.95 24.08 7.47
N ALA A 75 -11.02 23.31 6.91
CA ALA A 75 -11.31 22.27 5.94
C ALA A 75 -11.84 20.97 6.58
N ASN A 76 -12.65 20.23 5.80
CA ASN A 76 -12.89 18.80 6.06
C ASN A 76 -11.60 17.99 5.84
N GLN A 77 -11.64 16.70 6.19
CA GLN A 77 -10.54 15.80 5.84
C GLN A 77 -10.38 15.75 4.31
N ILE A 78 -9.17 16.00 3.84
CA ILE A 78 -8.81 16.02 2.42
C ILE A 78 -7.52 15.25 2.18
N THR A 79 -7.30 14.88 0.92
CA THR A 79 -6.06 14.30 0.43
C THR A 79 -5.55 15.14 -0.74
N ALA A 80 -4.27 15.51 -0.69
CA ALA A 80 -3.54 16.11 -1.80
C ALA A 80 -2.41 15.15 -2.23
N ALA A 81 -2.14 15.02 -3.52
CA ALA A 81 -1.15 14.08 -4.03
C ALA A 81 -0.49 14.58 -5.32
N THR A 82 0.70 14.11 -5.67
CA THR A 82 1.11 14.27 -7.08
C THR A 82 0.24 13.41 -8.00
N ASP A 83 0.09 13.79 -9.26
CA ASP A 83 -0.74 13.05 -10.23
C ASP A 83 -0.23 11.63 -10.50
N ASP A 84 1.03 11.34 -10.14
CA ASP A 84 1.65 10.02 -10.18
C ASP A 84 1.69 9.30 -8.83
N ALA A 85 1.05 9.87 -7.80
CA ALA A 85 0.92 9.33 -6.45
C ALA A 85 2.28 9.00 -5.77
N GLN A 86 3.37 9.67 -6.16
CA GLN A 86 4.65 9.50 -5.50
C GLN A 86 4.77 10.25 -4.17
N ILE A 87 3.95 11.28 -3.96
CA ILE A 87 3.74 11.92 -2.65
C ILE A 87 2.24 12.08 -2.42
N LEU A 88 1.79 11.77 -1.21
CA LEU A 88 0.42 12.02 -0.75
C LEU A 88 0.45 12.67 0.61
N MET A 89 -0.50 13.56 0.86
CA MET A 89 -0.71 14.22 2.14
C MET A 89 -2.17 14.12 2.51
N ASN A 90 -2.44 13.65 3.73
CA ASN A 90 -3.77 13.60 4.30
C ASN A 90 -3.87 14.66 5.39
N PHE A 91 -4.85 15.53 5.27
CA PHE A 91 -5.14 16.57 6.24
C PHE A 91 -6.28 16.09 7.11
N THR A 92 -6.11 16.12 8.42
CA THR A 92 -7.17 15.78 9.36
C THR A 92 -8.22 16.90 9.38
N LYS A 93 -9.42 16.58 9.88
CA LYS A 93 -10.50 17.58 10.01
C LYS A 93 -10.00 18.77 10.84
N ALA A 94 -10.24 19.99 10.38
CA ALA A 94 -9.82 21.23 11.03
C ALA A 94 -8.28 21.41 11.17
N ALA A 95 -7.48 20.67 10.39
CA ALA A 95 -6.03 20.87 10.32
C ALA A 95 -5.62 22.19 9.65
N ILE A 96 -6.46 22.68 8.73
CA ILE A 96 -6.29 23.96 8.07
C ILE A 96 -7.05 25.01 8.88
N PRO A 97 -6.39 26.00 9.50
CA PRO A 97 -7.08 27.03 10.26
C PRO A 97 -7.95 27.91 9.34
N PRO A 98 -9.10 28.42 9.83
CA PRO A 98 -9.77 29.55 9.20
C PRO A 98 -8.84 30.76 9.10
N HIS A 99 -8.97 31.56 8.04
CA HIS A 99 -8.14 32.74 7.85
C HIS A 99 -8.97 33.92 7.30
N GLY A 100 -9.39 34.82 8.19
CA GLY A 100 -10.15 36.02 7.81
C GLY A 100 -11.37 35.72 6.95
N GLY A 101 -11.46 36.39 5.79
CA GLY A 101 -12.53 36.18 4.80
C GLY A 101 -12.22 35.10 3.75
N ASP A 102 -11.16 34.31 3.92
CA ASP A 102 -10.82 33.25 2.98
C ASP A 102 -11.77 32.07 3.07
N THR A 103 -12.20 31.60 1.90
CA THR A 103 -13.17 30.52 1.73
C THR A 103 -12.56 29.29 1.10
N GLY A 104 -11.28 29.32 0.75
CA GLY A 104 -10.60 28.19 0.13
C GLY A 104 -9.09 28.15 0.41
N LEU A 105 -8.49 27.01 0.10
CA LEU A 105 -7.04 26.79 0.11
C LEU A 105 -6.65 26.06 -1.18
N THR A 106 -5.56 26.49 -1.80
CA THR A 106 -4.88 25.72 -2.84
C THR A 106 -3.63 25.07 -2.27
N VAL A 107 -3.50 23.76 -2.43
CA VAL A 107 -2.30 23.00 -2.14
C VAL A 107 -1.60 22.69 -3.46
N HIS A 108 -0.38 23.19 -3.61
CA HIS A 108 0.48 22.91 -4.76
C HIS A 108 1.67 22.05 -4.35
N ILE A 109 2.00 21.09 -5.21
CA ILE A 109 3.13 20.17 -5.02
C ILE A 109 3.98 20.19 -6.28
N ASP A 110 5.13 20.86 -6.21
CA ASP A 110 6.13 20.83 -7.27
C ASP A 110 7.07 19.64 -7.05
N VAL A 111 7.46 19.00 -8.15
CA VAL A 111 8.50 17.95 -8.14
C VAL A 111 9.82 18.54 -8.64
N LEU A 112 10.88 18.35 -7.86
CA LEU A 112 12.17 19.00 -8.04
C LEU A 112 13.31 17.98 -8.18
N ASP A 113 14.36 18.39 -8.87
CA ASP A 113 15.65 17.69 -8.87
C ASP A 113 16.35 17.97 -7.53
N PRO A 114 16.55 16.95 -6.65
CA PRO A 114 17.17 17.15 -5.34
C PRO A 114 18.61 17.67 -5.46
N ALA A 115 19.29 17.43 -6.58
CA ALA A 115 20.64 17.96 -6.81
C ALA A 115 20.68 19.49 -6.95
N LYS A 116 19.53 20.16 -7.08
CA LYS A 116 19.41 21.63 -7.09
C LYS A 116 19.15 22.23 -5.69
N LEU A 117 18.94 21.39 -4.68
CA LEU A 117 18.76 21.79 -3.29
C LEU A 117 20.08 21.66 -2.54
N SER A 118 20.13 22.20 -1.32
CA SER A 118 21.31 21.97 -0.46
C SER A 118 21.39 20.50 -0.05
N PRO A 119 22.59 19.94 0.12
CA PRO A 119 22.73 18.53 0.48
C PRO A 119 22.08 18.23 1.83
N LEU A 120 21.55 17.01 1.95
CA LEU A 120 21.10 16.48 3.23
C LEU A 120 22.25 16.39 4.25
N PRO A 121 21.96 16.32 5.56
CA PRO A 121 22.98 16.19 6.59
C PRO A 121 23.89 14.96 6.37
N PRO A 122 25.13 14.97 6.87
CA PRO A 122 26.04 13.83 6.74
C PRO A 122 25.43 12.52 7.25
N GLY A 123 25.76 11.42 6.60
CA GLY A 123 25.29 10.08 7.00
C GLY A 123 23.92 9.69 6.44
N VAL A 124 23.35 10.50 5.55
CA VAL A 124 22.16 10.14 4.77
C VAL A 124 22.33 10.58 3.31
N ARG A 125 21.50 10.01 2.43
CA ARG A 125 21.36 10.43 1.03
C ARG A 125 19.89 10.59 0.67
N THR A 126 19.62 11.40 -0.34
CA THR A 126 18.32 11.43 -1.00
C THR A 126 18.06 10.10 -1.71
N ASP A 127 16.81 9.65 -1.68
CA ASP A 127 16.34 8.46 -2.38
C ASP A 127 15.04 8.77 -3.16
N GLY A 128 15.20 9.31 -4.37
CA GLY A 128 14.09 9.71 -5.22
C GLY A 128 14.14 11.19 -5.62
N ASN A 129 12.98 11.79 -5.83
CA ASN A 129 12.80 13.20 -6.11
C ASN A 129 12.67 14.01 -4.81
N ALA A 130 12.79 15.33 -4.94
CA ALA A 130 12.37 16.28 -3.92
C ALA A 130 10.98 16.86 -4.25
N TYR A 131 10.23 17.24 -3.23
CA TYR A 131 8.90 17.82 -3.38
C TYR A 131 8.80 19.14 -2.64
N LYS A 132 8.30 20.19 -3.28
CA LYS A 132 7.96 21.45 -2.62
C LYS A 132 6.45 21.56 -2.49
N VAL A 133 5.98 21.63 -1.26
CA VAL A 133 4.59 21.81 -0.90
C VAL A 133 4.36 23.27 -0.54
N THR A 134 3.42 23.92 -1.22
CA THR A 134 2.93 25.25 -0.87
C THR A 134 1.43 25.20 -0.63
N MET A 135 0.96 26.04 0.29
CA MET A 135 -0.44 26.15 0.65
C MET A 135 -0.82 27.62 0.67
N THR A 136 -1.85 27.99 -0.08
CA THR A 136 -2.23 29.39 -0.29
C THR A 136 -3.72 29.57 -0.13
N TYR A 137 -4.14 30.49 0.73
CA TYR A 137 -5.54 30.82 0.95
C TYR A 137 -6.16 31.57 -0.24
N LYS A 138 -7.48 31.40 -0.41
CA LYS A 138 -8.29 32.06 -1.43
C LYS A 138 -9.45 32.82 -0.78
N PRO A 139 -9.73 34.06 -1.22
CA PRO A 139 -9.09 34.77 -2.34
C PRO A 139 -7.83 35.58 -1.97
N SER A 140 -7.46 35.67 -0.69
CA SER A 140 -6.41 36.60 -0.24
C SER A 140 -5.02 36.35 -0.84
N GLY A 141 -4.71 35.11 -1.22
CA GLY A 141 -3.37 34.72 -1.63
C GLY A 141 -2.38 34.59 -0.47
N ALA A 142 -2.84 34.65 0.79
CA ALA A 142 -1.97 34.50 1.96
C ALA A 142 -1.39 33.08 2.05
N SER A 143 -0.13 32.96 2.44
CA SER A 143 0.51 31.65 2.62
C SER A 143 0.09 31.00 3.94
N LEU A 144 -0.08 29.68 3.91
CA LEU A 144 -0.23 28.83 5.08
C LEU A 144 1.04 28.00 5.27
N ASP A 145 1.84 28.34 6.28
CA ASP A 145 3.11 27.65 6.51
C ASP A 145 2.98 26.43 7.42
N ALA A 146 1.99 26.42 8.31
CA ALA A 146 1.80 25.37 9.31
C ALA A 146 0.33 25.03 9.54
N LEU A 147 0.06 23.74 9.77
CA LEU A 147 -1.25 23.22 10.17
C LEU A 147 -1.46 23.38 11.68
N THR A 148 -2.72 23.50 12.10
CA THR A 148 -3.12 23.49 13.52
C THR A 148 -3.23 22.08 14.08
N GLN A 149 -3.45 21.08 13.22
CA GLN A 149 -3.44 19.67 13.57
C GLN A 149 -2.56 18.90 12.61
N ALA A 150 -1.84 17.92 13.14
CA ALA A 150 -1.01 17.05 12.34
C ALA A 150 -1.84 16.26 11.32
N GLY A 151 -1.41 16.34 10.07
CA GLY A 151 -1.77 15.42 9.01
C GLY A 151 -0.76 14.27 8.89
N ASN A 152 -0.88 13.51 7.80
CA ASN A 152 0.08 12.46 7.45
C ASN A 152 0.66 12.75 6.07
N ILE A 153 1.95 12.52 5.89
CA ILE A 153 2.62 12.53 4.59
C ILE A 153 3.09 11.13 4.25
N PHE A 154 2.91 10.74 2.99
CA PHE A 154 3.38 9.49 2.43
C PHE A 154 4.29 9.81 1.26
N VAL A 155 5.55 9.38 1.34
CA VAL A 155 6.56 9.60 0.30
C VAL A 155 7.01 8.26 -0.26
N THR A 156 6.75 8.04 -1.53
CA THR A 156 7.23 6.87 -2.28
C THR A 156 8.71 7.07 -2.61
N TYR A 157 9.49 6.01 -2.49
CA TYR A 157 10.93 6.02 -2.76
C TYR A 157 11.33 4.82 -3.64
N PRO A 158 12.42 4.91 -4.41
CA PRO A 158 12.77 3.89 -5.39
C PRO A 158 13.61 2.73 -4.83
N THR A 159 14.40 2.94 -3.76
CA THR A 159 15.36 1.91 -3.32
C THR A 159 15.32 1.60 -1.83
N SER A 160 15.85 2.48 -0.99
CA SER A 160 16.15 2.26 0.42
C SER A 160 16.09 3.57 1.20
N ALA A 161 14.89 4.09 1.38
CA ALA A 161 14.62 5.14 2.37
C ALA A 161 14.10 4.53 3.68
N ASP A 162 14.36 5.25 4.77
CA ASP A 162 13.90 4.92 6.12
C ASP A 162 13.55 6.15 6.97
N ARG A 163 13.73 7.36 6.43
CA ARG A 163 13.37 8.63 7.07
C ARG A 163 12.93 9.65 6.03
N ILE A 164 12.17 10.65 6.47
CA ILE A 164 11.78 11.79 5.63
C ILE A 164 12.64 12.98 6.03
N ALA A 165 13.28 13.64 5.07
CA ALA A 165 13.94 14.91 5.28
C ALA A 165 12.95 16.05 4.99
N TYR A 166 12.87 17.01 5.90
CA TYR A 166 12.05 18.21 5.78
C TYR A 166 12.92 19.46 5.81
N SER A 167 12.57 20.46 4.99
CA SER A 167 13.20 21.77 5.03
C SER A 167 12.16 22.86 4.76
N VAL A 168 12.26 24.00 5.46
CA VAL A 168 11.39 25.16 5.17
C VAL A 168 11.80 25.83 3.85
N ASP A 169 13.09 25.83 3.54
CA ASP A 169 13.70 26.67 2.50
C ASP A 169 14.47 25.87 1.42
N GLY A 170 14.55 24.55 1.56
CA GLY A 170 15.35 23.67 0.70
C GLY A 170 16.85 23.80 0.94
N LYS A 171 17.24 24.44 2.06
CA LYS A 171 18.65 24.66 2.44
C LYS A 171 19.00 23.96 3.73
N THR A 172 18.17 24.15 4.76
CA THR A 172 18.41 23.55 6.09
C THR A 172 17.46 22.40 6.33
N TRP A 173 18.01 21.21 6.56
CA TRP A 173 17.25 19.97 6.61
C TRP A 173 17.12 19.40 8.02
N GLN A 174 15.93 18.89 8.32
CA GLN A 174 15.58 18.16 9.53
C GLN A 174 15.16 16.75 9.15
N LEU A 175 15.77 15.74 9.78
CA LEU A 175 15.41 14.35 9.55
C LEU A 175 14.30 13.94 10.51
N THR A 176 13.16 13.57 9.95
CA THR A 176 11.99 13.11 10.70
C THR A 176 11.88 11.59 10.57
N LYS A 177 11.59 10.94 11.69
CA LYS A 177 11.38 9.49 11.70
C LYS A 177 10.14 9.16 10.86
N ALA A 178 10.28 8.16 10.00
CA ALA A 178 9.17 7.67 9.19
C ALA A 178 8.94 6.17 9.43
N THR A 179 7.73 5.74 9.13
CA THR A 179 7.32 4.33 9.18
C THR A 179 7.21 3.82 7.76
N ARG A 180 7.81 2.67 7.46
CA ARG A 180 7.60 2.02 6.16
C ARG A 180 6.17 1.48 6.07
N VAL A 181 5.47 1.85 5.01
CA VAL A 181 4.07 1.47 4.77
C VAL A 181 4.02 0.32 3.77
N GLY A 182 3.51 -0.83 4.21
CA GLY A 182 3.37 -2.03 3.39
C GLY A 182 4.70 -2.50 2.77
N SER A 183 4.58 -3.20 1.64
CA SER A 183 5.71 -3.59 0.79
C SER A 183 6.05 -2.58 -0.32
N ASN A 184 5.32 -1.46 -0.40
CA ASN A 184 5.23 -0.63 -1.61
C ASN A 184 6.28 0.49 -1.70
N LEU A 185 7.43 0.33 -1.03
CA LEU A 185 8.50 1.33 -0.96
C LEU A 185 7.97 2.75 -0.66
N GLN A 186 7.18 2.87 0.40
CA GLN A 186 6.60 4.12 0.85
C GLN A 186 6.93 4.38 2.31
N LEU A 187 7.22 5.64 2.64
CA LEU A 187 7.41 6.14 4.00
C LEU A 187 6.21 6.96 4.42
N GLY A 188 5.60 6.63 5.54
CA GLY A 188 4.59 7.44 6.21
C GLY A 188 5.22 8.23 7.36
N GLY A 189 4.88 9.52 7.46
CA GLY A 189 5.32 10.40 8.53
C GLY A 189 4.27 11.44 8.87
N GLU A 190 4.59 12.28 9.85
CA GLU A 190 3.74 13.39 10.24
C GLU A 190 3.87 14.55 9.26
N PHE A 191 2.75 15.19 8.93
CA PHE A 191 2.71 16.39 8.11
C PHE A 191 2.15 17.55 8.90
N THR A 192 2.97 18.57 9.17
CA THR A 192 2.56 19.74 9.95
C THR A 192 2.80 21.05 9.25
N LYS A 193 3.63 21.09 8.18
CA LYS A 193 4.11 22.35 7.60
C LYS A 193 4.26 22.27 6.09
N ALA A 194 4.03 23.40 5.41
CA ALA A 194 4.50 23.58 4.04
C ALA A 194 6.04 23.59 4.00
N GLY A 195 6.62 23.34 2.83
CA GLY A 195 8.06 23.31 2.63
C GLY A 195 8.52 22.18 1.71
N TYR A 196 9.75 21.76 1.87
CA TYR A 196 10.45 20.80 1.03
C TYR A 196 10.53 19.44 1.73
N TYR A 197 10.28 18.38 0.98
CA TYR A 197 10.25 17.01 1.47
C TYR A 197 11.06 16.09 0.55
N GLU A 198 11.88 15.23 1.15
CA GLU A 198 12.64 14.19 0.46
C GLU A 198 12.54 12.87 1.23
N ALA A 199 12.48 11.76 0.50
CA ALA A 199 12.80 10.46 1.09
C ALA A 199 14.32 10.35 1.27
N ALA A 200 14.75 10.00 2.47
CA ALA A 200 16.16 9.89 2.82
C ALA A 200 16.48 8.48 3.33
N GLY A 201 17.69 8.02 3.01
CA GLY A 201 18.16 6.68 3.32
C GLY A 201 19.62 6.64 3.74
N PRO A 202 20.12 5.46 4.15
CA PRO A 202 21.53 5.27 4.45
C PRO A 202 22.42 5.53 3.22
N PRO A 203 23.65 6.01 3.42
CA PRO A 203 24.52 6.52 2.35
C PRO A 203 24.89 5.45 1.32
N ASN A 204 24.92 4.18 1.74
CA ASN A 204 25.35 3.07 0.90
C ASN A 204 24.21 2.43 0.08
N GLY A 205 22.97 2.93 0.20
CA GLY A 205 21.82 2.47 -0.60
C GLY A 205 21.46 0.99 -0.51
N LYS A 206 22.08 0.23 0.40
CA LYS A 206 21.77 -1.18 0.63
C LYS A 206 20.50 -1.26 1.46
N GLN A 207 19.44 -1.82 0.88
CA GLN A 207 18.28 -2.27 1.64
C GLN A 207 18.74 -3.20 2.76
N GLN A 208 18.29 -2.98 4.00
CA GLN A 208 18.26 -4.08 4.96
C GLN A 208 17.37 -5.17 4.37
N LYS A 209 17.98 -6.28 3.93
CA LYS A 209 17.27 -7.48 3.50
C LYS A 209 16.35 -7.92 4.63
N LYS A 210 15.05 -7.71 4.49
CA LYS A 210 14.06 -8.58 5.14
C LYS A 210 13.67 -9.62 4.11
N SER A 211 13.89 -10.88 4.50
CA SER A 211 13.66 -12.08 3.70
C SER A 211 12.28 -12.07 3.07
N GLY A 212 12.23 -11.99 1.74
CA GLY A 212 11.01 -12.17 0.95
C GLY A 212 10.55 -13.62 1.05
N GLY A 213 9.62 -13.89 1.96
CA GLY A 213 8.88 -15.15 2.07
C GLY A 213 7.40 -14.97 1.74
N GLY A 214 7.08 -14.20 0.69
CA GLY A 214 5.68 -13.85 0.37
C GLY A 214 5.06 -14.69 -0.76
N ALA A 215 5.84 -15.05 -1.78
CA ALA A 215 5.28 -15.60 -3.02
C ALA A 215 4.87 -17.08 -2.93
N THR A 216 5.61 -17.89 -2.16
CA THR A 216 5.30 -19.32 -1.99
C THR A 216 4.18 -19.59 -0.99
N THR A 217 3.96 -18.68 -0.03
CA THR A 217 2.95 -18.84 1.02
C THR A 217 1.54 -18.49 0.54
N GLY A 218 1.38 -17.50 -0.36
CA GLY A 218 0.09 -17.10 -0.92
C GLY A 218 -0.59 -18.20 -1.76
N LEU A 219 0.21 -18.99 -2.49
CA LEU A 219 -0.27 -20.15 -3.26
C LEU A 219 -0.79 -21.29 -2.37
N LEU A 220 -0.17 -21.50 -1.21
CA LEU A 220 -0.62 -22.52 -0.24
C LEU A 220 -1.94 -22.14 0.44
N ILE A 221 -2.17 -20.85 0.70
CA ILE A 221 -3.41 -20.35 1.31
C ILE A 221 -4.58 -20.43 0.32
N MET A 222 -4.37 -20.06 -0.95
CA MET A 222 -5.38 -20.20 -2.02
C MET A 222 -5.70 -21.66 -2.33
N GLY A 223 -4.69 -22.54 -2.36
CA GLY A 223 -4.89 -23.99 -2.49
C GLY A 223 -5.69 -24.59 -1.33
N GLY A 224 -5.44 -24.15 -0.09
CA GLY A 224 -6.17 -24.58 1.10
C GLY A 224 -7.63 -24.11 1.13
N LEU A 225 -7.90 -22.87 0.72
CA LEU A 225 -9.26 -22.31 0.62
C LEU A 225 -10.08 -22.94 -0.51
N ALA A 226 -9.47 -23.21 -1.68
CA ALA A 226 -10.13 -23.93 -2.76
C ALA A 226 -10.49 -25.37 -2.34
N LEU A 227 -9.61 -26.06 -1.63
CA LEU A 227 -9.91 -27.39 -1.07
C LEU A 227 -11.05 -27.35 -0.04
N LEU A 228 -11.13 -26.32 0.81
CA LEU A 228 -12.21 -26.17 1.79
C LEU A 228 -13.56 -25.84 1.13
N ILE A 229 -13.58 -25.00 0.08
CA ILE A 229 -14.81 -24.59 -0.62
C ILE A 229 -15.33 -25.68 -1.56
N PHE A 230 -14.45 -26.43 -2.24
CA PHE A 230 -14.86 -27.47 -3.19
C PHE A 230 -14.99 -28.87 -2.58
N SER A 231 -14.43 -29.14 -1.39
CA SER A 231 -14.59 -30.46 -0.72
C SER A 231 -16.05 -30.88 -0.45
N PRO A 232 -17.00 -29.99 -0.08
CA PRO A 232 -18.40 -30.41 0.11
C PRO A 232 -19.05 -30.81 -1.21
N LEU A 233 -18.72 -30.11 -2.31
CA LEU A 233 -19.25 -30.39 -3.65
C LEU A 233 -18.71 -31.71 -4.21
N VAL A 234 -17.42 -31.99 -4.01
CA VAL A 234 -16.79 -33.27 -4.40
C VAL A 234 -17.37 -34.45 -3.60
N VAL A 235 -17.60 -34.28 -2.29
CA VAL A 235 -18.21 -35.32 -1.44
C VAL A 235 -19.67 -35.59 -1.82
N VAL A 236 -20.45 -34.56 -2.18
CA VAL A 236 -21.83 -34.73 -2.68
C VAL A 236 -21.84 -35.40 -4.05
N TRP A 237 -20.91 -35.06 -4.94
CA TRP A 237 -20.83 -35.65 -6.28
C TRP A 237 -20.39 -37.12 -6.26
N ILE A 238 -19.43 -37.49 -5.40
CA ILE A 238 -19.00 -38.88 -5.20
C ILE A 238 -20.13 -39.73 -4.61
N ARG A 239 -20.94 -39.18 -3.68
CA ARG A 239 -22.10 -39.89 -3.10
C ARG A 239 -23.28 -40.05 -4.04
N ARG A 240 -23.34 -39.27 -5.13
CA ARG A 240 -24.42 -39.33 -6.13
C ARG A 240 -24.12 -40.29 -7.29
N ARG A 241 -22.98 -41.00 -7.30
CA ARG A 241 -22.72 -42.03 -8.32
C ARG A 241 -23.72 -43.19 -8.14
N PRO A 242 -24.60 -43.46 -9.11
CA PRO A 242 -25.44 -44.64 -9.07
C PRO A 242 -24.54 -45.88 -9.05
N GLY A 243 -24.74 -46.75 -8.06
CA GLY A 243 -23.95 -47.96 -7.91
C GLY A 243 -23.94 -48.78 -9.19
N ALA A 244 -22.75 -49.19 -9.64
CA ALA A 244 -22.59 -50.11 -10.75
C ALA A 244 -23.39 -51.39 -10.47
N LYS A 245 -24.34 -51.73 -11.36
CA LYS A 245 -25.10 -52.98 -11.28
C LYS A 245 -24.14 -54.18 -11.31
N PRO A 246 -24.37 -55.22 -10.51
CA PRO A 246 -23.49 -56.37 -10.44
C PRO A 246 -23.56 -57.20 -11.73
N LYS A 247 -22.39 -57.66 -12.21
CA LYS A 247 -22.23 -58.62 -13.30
C LYS A 247 -22.92 -59.94 -12.93
N GLY A 248 -24.08 -60.21 -13.51
CA GLY A 248 -24.70 -61.53 -13.52
C GLY A 248 -24.03 -62.43 -14.55
N LYS A 249 -23.54 -63.58 -14.08
CA LYS A 249 -22.95 -64.68 -14.85
C LYS A 249 -23.98 -65.27 -15.83
N GLY A 250 -23.50 -65.75 -16.97
CA GLY A 250 -24.33 -66.18 -18.10
C GLY A 250 -25.00 -67.54 -17.98
N SER A 251 -25.75 -67.88 -19.03
CA SER A 251 -25.88 -69.25 -19.53
C SER A 251 -26.30 -69.23 -21.00
N ALA A 252 -25.82 -70.25 -21.69
CA ALA A 252 -25.85 -70.49 -23.13
C ALA A 252 -27.23 -70.88 -23.68
N ALA A 253 -27.41 -70.71 -25.00
CA ALA A 253 -27.58 -71.82 -25.97
C ALA A 253 -28.63 -71.55 -27.07
N LYS A 254 -28.19 -71.81 -28.32
CA LYS A 254 -28.94 -72.34 -29.50
C LYS A 254 -30.13 -71.52 -30.02
N ARG A 255 -30.46 -71.45 -31.31
CA ARG A 255 -30.17 -72.27 -32.50
C ARG A 255 -30.58 -71.47 -33.75
N GLN A 256 -30.02 -71.84 -34.90
CA GLN A 256 -30.39 -71.40 -36.25
C GLN A 256 -31.89 -71.49 -36.56
N LYS A 257 -32.38 -70.57 -37.39
CA LYS A 257 -32.88 -70.87 -38.74
C LYS A 257 -32.71 -69.66 -39.65
#